data_AF-A0A1R0F800-F1
#
_entry.id   AF-A0A1R0F800-F1
#
_cell.length_a   1.000
_cell.length_b   1.000
_cell.length_c   1.000
_cell.angle_alpha   90.00
_cell.angle_beta   90.00
_cell.angle_gamma   90.00
#
_symmetry.space_group_name_H-M   'P 1'
#
loop_
_entity.id
_entity.type
_entity.pdbx_description
1 polymer ?
#
loop_
_entity_poly.entity_id
_entity_poly.type
_entity_poly.pdbx_seq_one_letter_code
_entity_poly.pdbx_strand_id
1 'polypeptide(L)'
;MQKSSFFNASFRKVLSFSVFGLGFYACVNSATAADLAASLAHRSQASSVNDAGVCGYKRTLWEVGYKFRHEVRNVPGLPDVRIEQVKDITMARGENPATKLNIPRQFCRATAVMNDGSSYPLYYMVEYGQGFTGVSGYNVEFCVEGFDKWRIQDGNCRAVK
;
A
#
# COMPACT_ATOMS: atom_id res chain seq x y z
N MET A 1 22.23 41.67 -4.94
CA MET A 1 22.07 42.95 -5.67
C MET A 1 21.19 42.72 -6.90
N GLN A 2 20.25 43.64 -7.18
CA GLN A 2 19.47 43.86 -8.43
C GLN A 2 18.58 42.70 -8.96
N LYS A 3 17.24 42.70 -8.89
CA LYS A 3 16.15 43.60 -9.37
C LYS A 3 15.98 43.66 -10.90
N SER A 4 14.69 43.68 -11.29
CA SER A 4 14.03 43.94 -12.60
C SER A 4 14.08 42.84 -13.66
N SER A 5 13.00 42.23 -14.17
CA SER A 5 11.62 42.63 -14.52
C SER A 5 11.43 43.25 -15.92
N PHE A 6 10.59 42.54 -16.71
CA PHE A 6 9.66 42.98 -17.76
C PHE A 6 10.11 43.30 -19.20
N PHE A 7 9.16 43.01 -20.11
CA PHE A 7 8.97 43.39 -21.52
C PHE A 7 9.65 42.46 -22.58
N ASN A 8 9.03 42.05 -23.70
CA ASN A 8 7.72 42.37 -24.30
C ASN A 8 7.34 41.36 -25.41
N ALA A 9 6.04 41.29 -25.69
CA ALA A 9 5.34 41.12 -26.97
C ALA A 9 5.93 40.26 -28.11
N SER A 10 5.10 39.42 -28.73
CA SER A 10 4.35 39.83 -29.94
C SER A 10 3.58 38.65 -30.55
N PHE A 11 2.25 38.74 -30.50
CA PHE A 11 1.33 37.86 -31.21
C PHE A 11 1.29 38.29 -32.69
N ARG A 12 1.57 37.39 -33.63
CA ARG A 12 1.31 37.59 -35.06
C ARG A 12 0.43 36.46 -35.59
N LYS A 13 -0.78 36.83 -36.03
CA LYS A 13 -1.71 36.01 -36.85
C LYS A 13 -1.22 35.98 -38.31
N VAL A 14 -1.68 34.99 -39.09
CA VAL A 14 -2.11 34.98 -40.53
C VAL A 14 -2.05 33.50 -40.99
N LEU A 15 -3.16 32.79 -41.18
CA LEU A 15 -4.06 32.66 -42.36
C LEU A 15 -3.51 31.83 -43.55
N SER A 16 -4.20 30.70 -43.80
CA SER A 16 -4.77 30.28 -45.10
C SER A 16 -4.03 29.31 -46.05
N PHE A 17 -4.89 28.53 -46.75
CA PHE A 17 -4.73 27.68 -47.95
C PHE A 17 -3.97 26.34 -47.80
N SER A 18 -4.32 25.22 -48.45
CA SER A 18 -5.53 24.65 -49.07
C SER A 18 -5.11 23.33 -49.75
N VAL A 19 -6.04 22.38 -49.88
CA VAL A 19 -6.21 21.45 -51.02
C VAL A 19 -5.29 20.20 -51.15
N PHE A 20 -6.00 19.06 -51.11
CA PHE A 20 -5.86 17.79 -51.86
C PHE A 20 -4.46 17.29 -52.26
N GLY A 21 -4.08 16.17 -51.65
CA GLY A 21 -3.21 15.16 -52.26
C GLY A 21 -3.91 13.80 -52.23
N LEU A 22 -4.40 13.35 -53.39
CA LEU A 22 -4.79 11.96 -53.63
C LEU A 22 -3.51 11.12 -53.81
N GLY A 23 -3.42 10.04 -53.04
CA GLY A 23 -2.62 8.86 -53.38
C GLY A 23 -1.32 8.71 -52.61
N PHE A 24 -1.28 7.75 -51.69
CA PHE A 24 -0.11 6.88 -51.51
C PHE A 24 -0.57 5.54 -50.93
N TYR A 25 -0.20 4.47 -51.63
CA TYR A 25 -0.29 3.06 -51.22
C TYR A 25 0.31 2.84 -49.83
N ALA A 26 -0.36 2.07 -48.96
CA ALA A 26 0.28 1.11 -48.07
C ALA A 26 -0.78 0.20 -47.42
N CYS A 27 -0.68 -1.10 -47.68
CA CYS A 27 -1.23 -2.13 -46.81
C CYS A 27 -0.55 -1.99 -45.44
N VAL A 28 -1.24 -1.42 -44.46
CA VAL A 28 -0.72 -1.34 -43.10
C VAL A 28 -1.06 -2.65 -42.41
N ASN A 29 -0.01 -3.41 -42.08
CA ASN A 29 -0.08 -4.58 -41.23
C ASN A 29 -0.94 -4.30 -40.00
N SER A 30 -1.88 -5.19 -39.70
CA SER A 30 -2.60 -5.21 -38.43
C SER A 30 -1.58 -5.43 -37.31
N ALA A 31 -0.96 -4.36 -36.80
CA ALA A 31 -0.14 -4.43 -35.61
C ALA A 31 -1.02 -4.95 -34.47
N THR A 32 -0.62 -6.07 -33.90
CA THR A 32 -1.30 -6.75 -32.80
C THR A 32 -1.34 -5.79 -31.60
N ALA A 33 -2.51 -5.19 -31.37
CA ALA A 33 -2.79 -4.42 -30.15
C ALA A 33 -2.72 -5.27 -28.86
N ALA A 34 -2.49 -6.59 -28.98
CA ALA A 34 -2.38 -7.53 -27.89
C ALA A 34 -1.14 -7.30 -27.00
N ASP A 35 -0.04 -6.77 -27.55
CA ASP A 35 1.22 -6.64 -26.80
C ASP A 35 1.20 -5.50 -25.76
N LEU A 36 0.36 -4.48 -25.98
CA LEU A 36 0.14 -3.42 -24.98
C LEU A 36 -0.61 -3.93 -23.75
N ALA A 37 -1.55 -4.87 -23.91
CA ALA A 37 -2.30 -5.44 -22.80
C ALA A 37 -1.40 -6.29 -21.87
N ALA A 38 -0.44 -7.03 -22.43
CA ALA A 38 0.50 -7.83 -21.64
C ALA A 38 1.43 -6.97 -20.77
N SER A 39 1.84 -5.79 -21.25
CA SER A 39 2.69 -4.86 -20.49
C SER A 39 1.94 -4.17 -19.34
N LEU A 40 0.62 -3.97 -19.46
CA LEU A 40 -0.22 -3.43 -18.40
C LEU A 40 -0.58 -4.48 -17.34
N ALA A 41 -0.72 -5.74 -17.73
CA ALA A 41 -1.02 -6.83 -16.80
C ALA A 41 0.11 -7.06 -15.78
N HIS A 42 1.37 -6.78 -16.14
CA HIS A 42 2.51 -6.97 -15.22
C HIS A 42 2.73 -5.80 -14.24
N ARG A 43 2.07 -4.64 -14.46
CA ARG A 43 2.24 -3.43 -13.62
C ARG A 43 1.09 -3.17 -12.64
N SER A 44 0.35 -4.21 -12.27
CA SER A 44 -0.81 -4.10 -11.36
C SER A 44 -0.52 -4.39 -9.88
N GLN A 45 0.75 -4.61 -9.48
CA GLN A 45 1.12 -4.82 -8.06
C GLN A 45 0.96 -3.57 -7.16
N ALA A 46 0.43 -2.45 -7.67
CA ALA A 46 0.22 -1.22 -6.88
C ALA A 46 -1.24 -0.98 -6.44
N SER A 47 -2.20 -1.84 -6.79
CA SER A 47 -3.63 -1.53 -6.59
C SER A 47 -4.30 -2.19 -5.36
N SER A 48 -3.73 -3.24 -4.75
CA SER A 48 -4.33 -3.84 -3.54
C SER A 48 -4.23 -2.96 -2.29
N VAL A 49 -3.40 -1.92 -2.34
CA VAL A 49 -3.15 -0.99 -1.23
C VAL A 49 -4.28 0.04 -1.08
N ASN A 50 -5.00 0.35 -2.16
CA ASN A 50 -6.02 1.42 -2.17
C ASN A 50 -7.44 0.89 -1.89
N ASP A 51 -7.75 -0.35 -2.27
CA ASP A 51 -9.08 -0.96 -2.04
C ASP A 51 -9.23 -1.54 -0.62
N ALA A 52 -8.12 -1.76 0.09
CA ALA A 52 -8.10 -2.31 1.44
C ALA A 52 -8.40 -1.28 2.55
N GLY A 53 -8.69 -0.01 2.20
CA GLY A 53 -8.96 1.04 3.18
C GLY A 53 -7.79 1.29 4.13
N VAL A 54 -8.06 1.45 5.43
CA VAL A 54 -7.03 1.70 6.47
C VAL A 54 -5.98 0.59 6.56
N CYS A 55 -6.36 -0.64 6.21
CA CYS A 55 -5.46 -1.79 6.23
C CYS A 55 -4.29 -1.61 5.27
N GLY A 56 -4.56 -1.03 4.09
CA GLY A 56 -3.54 -0.79 3.07
C GLY A 56 -2.67 0.44 3.30
N TYR A 57 -2.97 1.30 4.28
CA TYR A 57 -2.20 2.54 4.43
C TYR A 57 -0.72 2.28 4.75
N LYS A 58 0.16 2.96 3.99
CA LYS A 58 1.62 2.88 4.14
C LYS A 58 2.08 3.06 5.59
N ARG A 59 1.41 3.94 6.33
CA ARG A 59 1.70 4.22 7.74
C ARG A 59 1.39 3.02 8.65
N THR A 60 0.25 2.36 8.44
CA THR A 60 -0.14 1.14 9.16
C THR A 60 0.88 0.03 8.90
N LEU A 61 1.21 -0.23 7.63
CA LEU A 61 2.15 -1.28 7.25
C LEU A 61 3.58 -0.98 7.74
N TRP A 62 3.99 0.29 7.77
CA TRP A 62 5.26 0.69 8.34
C TRP A 62 5.33 0.40 9.84
N GLU A 63 4.26 0.69 10.59
CA GLU A 63 4.19 0.42 12.04
C GLU A 63 4.29 -1.09 12.33
N VAL A 64 3.55 -1.92 11.56
CA VAL A 64 3.63 -3.38 11.64
C VAL A 64 5.06 -3.86 11.39
N GLY A 65 5.69 -3.42 10.30
CA GLY A 65 7.06 -3.81 9.95
C GLY A 65 8.09 -3.35 11.00
N TYR A 66 7.90 -2.17 11.57
CA TYR A 66 8.74 -1.63 12.63
C TYR A 66 8.66 -2.47 13.91
N LYS A 67 7.46 -2.74 14.42
CA LYS A 67 7.26 -3.52 15.63
C LYS A 67 7.68 -4.98 15.44
N PHE A 68 7.40 -5.59 14.28
CA PHE A 68 7.86 -6.95 13.96
C PHE A 68 9.38 -7.06 14.01
N ARG A 69 10.10 -6.11 13.39
CA ARG A 69 11.58 -6.09 13.45
C ARG A 69 12.09 -5.95 14.88
N HIS A 70 11.38 -5.18 15.71
CA HIS A 70 11.71 -5.06 17.12
C HIS A 70 11.53 -6.41 17.85
N GLU A 71 10.41 -7.10 17.62
CA GLU A 71 10.14 -8.40 18.24
C GLU A 71 11.19 -9.46 17.84
N VAL A 72 11.42 -9.63 16.54
CA VAL A 72 12.39 -10.60 16.01
C VAL A 72 13.80 -10.42 16.59
N ARG A 73 14.22 -9.17 16.84
CA ARG A 73 15.56 -8.87 17.39
C ARG A 73 15.67 -9.04 18.89
N ASN A 74 14.56 -8.91 19.63
CA ASN A 74 14.57 -8.87 21.09
C ASN A 74 13.98 -10.13 21.73
N VAL A 75 13.26 -10.96 20.97
CA VAL A 75 12.70 -12.22 21.46
C VAL A 75 13.67 -13.37 21.15
N PRO A 76 14.18 -14.08 22.17
CA PRO A 76 15.13 -15.17 21.96
C PRO A 76 14.51 -16.34 21.19
N GLY A 77 15.27 -16.86 20.21
CA GLY A 77 14.94 -18.07 19.44
C GLY A 77 14.10 -17.81 18.19
N LEU A 78 13.87 -16.55 17.79
CA LEU A 78 13.28 -16.20 16.50
C LEU A 78 14.37 -16.02 15.43
N PRO A 79 14.07 -16.34 14.16
CA PRO A 79 14.98 -16.07 13.04
C PRO A 79 15.04 -14.57 12.73
N ASP A 80 16.24 -14.02 12.47
CA ASP A 80 16.43 -12.60 12.13
C ASP A 80 15.98 -12.28 10.70
N VAL A 81 14.67 -12.14 10.53
CA VAL A 81 14.00 -11.77 9.29
C VAL A 81 13.25 -10.45 9.41
N ARG A 82 12.95 -9.84 8.28
CA ARG A 82 12.09 -8.66 8.14
C ARG A 82 10.99 -8.92 7.14
N ILE A 83 9.84 -8.29 7.36
CA ILE A 83 8.80 -8.19 6.34
C ILE A 83 9.34 -7.31 5.20
N GLU A 84 9.48 -7.91 4.02
CA GLU A 84 9.88 -7.22 2.79
C GLU A 84 8.65 -6.70 2.04
N GLN A 85 7.58 -7.51 2.00
CA GLN A 85 6.35 -7.15 1.31
C GLN A 85 5.12 -7.67 2.06
N VAL A 86 4.02 -6.93 1.97
CA VAL A 86 2.70 -7.37 2.44
C VAL A 86 1.79 -7.52 1.24
N LYS A 87 1.13 -8.66 1.11
CA LYS A 87 0.22 -9.03 0.00
C LYS A 87 -1.15 -9.43 0.52
N ASP A 88 -2.11 -9.55 -0.40
CA ASP A 88 -3.46 -10.10 -0.14
C ASP A 88 -4.19 -9.42 1.03
N ILE A 89 -4.04 -8.10 1.12
CA ILE A 89 -4.60 -7.31 2.21
C ILE A 89 -6.12 -7.27 2.06
N THR A 90 -6.83 -7.71 3.11
CA THR A 90 -8.28 -7.77 3.18
C THR A 90 -8.76 -7.25 4.53
N MET A 91 -9.91 -6.56 4.54
CA MET A 91 -10.62 -6.22 5.77
C MET A 91 -11.41 -7.44 6.25
N ALA A 92 -11.15 -7.88 7.48
CA ALA A 92 -11.83 -9.01 8.09
C ALA A 92 -13.12 -8.57 8.80
N ARG A 93 -13.04 -7.53 9.63
CA ARG A 93 -14.16 -6.98 10.40
C ARG A 93 -13.91 -5.54 10.80
N GLY A 94 -14.93 -4.70 10.69
CA GLY A 94 -14.98 -3.41 11.38
C GLY A 94 -15.80 -3.54 12.65
N GLU A 95 -15.25 -3.17 13.81
CA GLU A 95 -16.03 -3.02 15.04
C GLU A 95 -16.56 -1.58 15.08
N ASN A 96 -17.90 -1.45 15.09
CA ASN A 96 -18.54 -0.17 15.37
C ASN A 96 -18.41 0.09 16.88
N PRO A 97 -17.94 1.27 17.31
CA PRO A 97 -17.64 1.52 18.71
C PRO A 97 -18.92 1.69 19.56
N ALA A 98 -19.61 0.59 19.84
CA ALA A 98 -20.76 0.53 20.73
C ALA A 98 -20.36 0.30 22.21
N THR A 99 -19.06 0.18 22.50
CA THR A 99 -18.51 -0.11 23.83
C THR A 99 -18.25 1.18 24.61
N LYS A 100 -18.19 1.08 25.95
CA LYS A 100 -18.02 2.21 26.91
C LYS A 100 -16.85 3.16 26.61
N LEU A 101 -15.82 2.70 25.89
CA LEU A 101 -14.63 3.49 25.54
C LEU A 101 -14.67 4.09 24.12
N ASN A 102 -15.65 3.73 23.29
CA ASN A 102 -15.92 4.30 21.97
C ASN A 102 -14.69 4.30 21.00
N ILE A 103 -13.92 3.21 21.00
CA ILE A 103 -12.70 3.06 20.17
C ILE A 103 -13.05 2.23 18.92
N PRO A 104 -13.06 2.82 17.71
CA PRO A 104 -13.31 2.04 16.51
C PRO A 104 -12.08 1.19 16.18
N ARG A 105 -12.33 -0.10 15.88
CA ARG A 105 -11.30 -1.09 15.55
C ARG A 105 -11.53 -1.63 14.16
N GLN A 106 -10.46 -1.71 13.37
CA GLN A 106 -10.50 -2.29 12.04
C GLN A 106 -9.54 -3.48 12.00
N PHE A 107 -10.10 -4.67 11.81
CA PHE A 107 -9.36 -5.92 11.72
C PHE A 107 -9.01 -6.22 10.27
N CYS A 108 -7.74 -6.54 10.05
CA CYS A 108 -7.15 -6.73 8.75
C CYS A 108 -6.42 -8.07 8.69
N ARG A 109 -6.53 -8.76 7.56
CA ARG A 109 -5.79 -9.98 7.24
C ARG A 109 -4.94 -9.74 6.00
N ALA A 110 -3.72 -10.26 6.01
CA ALA A 110 -2.79 -10.16 4.89
C ALA A 110 -1.81 -11.35 4.90
N THR A 111 -0.90 -11.36 3.93
CA THR A 111 0.24 -12.27 3.85
C THR A 111 1.53 -11.47 3.95
N ALA A 112 2.36 -11.76 4.96
CA ALA A 112 3.69 -11.17 5.10
C ALA A 112 4.73 -12.02 4.37
N VAL A 113 5.42 -11.41 3.41
CA VAL A 113 6.57 -12.00 2.70
C VAL A 113 7.84 -11.49 3.35
N MET A 114 8.66 -12.42 3.81
CA MET A 114 9.92 -12.13 4.49
C MET A 114 11.08 -12.02 3.49
N ASN A 115 12.19 -11.43 3.93
CA ASN A 115 13.39 -11.24 3.10
C ASN A 115 14.16 -12.51 2.74
N ASP A 116 13.80 -13.66 3.33
CA ASP A 116 14.32 -14.98 2.97
C ASP A 116 13.40 -15.71 1.98
N GLY A 117 12.31 -15.06 1.54
CA GLY A 117 11.31 -15.60 0.63
C GLY A 117 10.20 -16.39 1.32
N SER A 118 10.29 -16.63 2.63
CA SER A 118 9.21 -17.28 3.39
C SER A 118 7.96 -16.38 3.47
N SER A 119 6.78 -17.00 3.57
CA SER A 119 5.50 -16.28 3.62
C SER A 119 4.64 -16.79 4.77
N TYR A 120 4.09 -15.87 5.54
CA TYR A 120 3.30 -16.18 6.74
C TYR A 120 1.99 -15.39 6.76
N PRO A 121 0.90 -15.98 7.29
CA PRO A 121 -0.32 -15.24 7.60
C PRO A 121 -0.04 -14.08 8.58
N LEU A 122 -0.51 -12.89 8.22
CA LEU A 122 -0.40 -11.68 9.01
C LEU A 122 -1.81 -11.19 9.37
N TYR A 123 -2.02 -10.93 10.65
CA TYR A 123 -3.23 -10.35 11.19
C TYR A 123 -2.88 -9.08 11.95
N TYR A 124 -3.67 -8.03 11.78
CA TYR A 124 -3.46 -6.79 12.51
C TYR A 124 -4.75 -6.02 12.69
N MET A 125 -4.82 -5.31 13.81
CA MET A 125 -5.93 -4.47 14.19
C MET A 125 -5.45 -3.02 14.25
N VAL A 126 -6.20 -2.13 13.62
CA VAL A 126 -6.00 -0.68 13.71
C VAL A 126 -7.04 -0.11 14.66
N GLU A 127 -6.58 0.43 15.78
CA GLU A 127 -7.43 1.15 16.74
C GLU A 127 -7.22 2.66 16.56
N TYR A 128 -8.30 3.42 16.45
CA TYR A 128 -8.20 4.88 16.43
C TYR A 128 -8.38 5.47 17.83
N GLY A 129 -7.67 6.56 18.12
CA GLY A 129 -7.74 7.25 19.40
C GLY A 129 -7.00 6.55 20.54
N GLN A 130 -6.20 5.51 20.24
CA GLN A 130 -5.37 4.79 21.21
C GLN A 130 -3.88 4.92 20.88
N GLY A 131 -3.03 4.99 21.90
CA GLY A 131 -1.58 5.12 21.77
C GLY A 131 -0.93 5.53 23.10
N PHE A 132 0.18 4.87 23.48
CA PHE A 132 0.81 5.00 24.81
C PHE A 132 1.32 6.42 25.14
N THR A 133 1.40 7.33 24.16
CA THR A 133 1.80 8.75 24.34
C THR A 133 0.92 9.78 23.62
N GLY A 134 -0.19 9.38 22.99
CA GLY A 134 -1.10 10.33 22.32
C GLY A 134 -0.57 11.06 21.07
N VAL A 135 0.69 10.85 20.65
CA VAL A 135 1.33 11.64 19.58
C VAL A 135 0.84 11.29 18.17
N SER A 136 0.23 10.12 17.97
CA SER A 136 -0.18 9.64 16.64
C SER A 136 -1.68 9.41 16.48
N GLY A 137 -2.46 9.25 17.56
CA GLY A 137 -3.92 9.08 17.51
C GLY A 137 -4.40 7.78 16.85
N TYR A 138 -3.52 6.81 16.58
CA TYR A 138 -3.87 5.45 16.15
C TYR A 138 -2.85 4.46 16.73
N ASN A 139 -3.32 3.26 17.06
CA ASN A 139 -2.52 2.12 17.49
C ASN A 139 -2.67 1.00 16.46
N VAL A 140 -1.58 0.28 16.21
CA VAL A 140 -1.61 -0.94 15.41
C VAL A 140 -1.09 -2.08 16.26
N GLU A 141 -1.94 -3.08 16.47
CA GLU A 141 -1.60 -4.34 17.09
C GLU A 141 -1.53 -5.41 16.01
N PHE A 142 -0.54 -6.31 16.06
CA PHE A 142 -0.28 -7.25 14.97
C PHE A 142 0.11 -8.62 15.50
N CYS A 143 -0.04 -9.63 14.64
CA CYS A 143 0.37 -11.00 14.87
C CYS A 143 0.79 -11.64 13.53
N VAL A 144 2.00 -12.18 13.49
CA VAL A 144 2.45 -13.04 12.39
C VAL A 144 2.42 -14.48 12.89
N GLU A 145 1.66 -15.34 12.22
CA GLU A 145 1.59 -16.75 12.60
C GLU A 145 3.00 -17.38 12.54
N GLY A 146 3.43 -17.98 13.65
CA GLY A 146 4.75 -18.57 13.81
C GLY A 146 5.80 -17.68 14.50
N PHE A 147 5.52 -16.38 14.69
CA PHE A 147 6.46 -15.44 15.33
C PHE A 147 6.00 -14.97 16.73
N ASP A 148 4.70 -15.06 17.05
CA ASP A 148 4.18 -14.76 18.40
C ASP A 148 4.55 -15.86 19.41
N LYS A 149 5.80 -15.82 19.89
CA LYS A 149 6.38 -16.83 20.80
C LYS A 149 5.73 -16.82 22.19
N TRP A 150 5.27 -15.65 22.64
CA TRP A 150 4.71 -15.46 23.98
C TRP A 150 3.18 -15.63 24.00
N ARG A 151 2.55 -15.86 22.85
CA ARG A 151 1.09 -15.98 22.69
C ARG A 151 0.35 -14.76 23.25
N ILE A 152 0.90 -13.56 23.04
CA ILE A 152 0.27 -12.31 23.51
C ILE A 152 -1.11 -12.15 22.85
N GLN A 153 -1.27 -12.68 21.64
CA GLN A 153 -2.50 -12.57 20.85
C GLN A 153 -3.43 -13.79 21.02
N ASP A 154 -3.52 -14.32 22.24
CA ASP A 154 -4.36 -15.47 22.66
C ASP A 154 -4.08 -16.79 21.90
N GLY A 155 -2.87 -16.92 21.35
CA GLY A 155 -2.44 -18.09 20.57
C GLY A 155 -3.16 -18.20 19.23
N ASN A 156 -2.40 -18.31 18.13
CA ASN A 156 -2.95 -18.31 16.77
C ASN A 156 -3.65 -16.99 16.38
N CYS A 157 -3.14 -15.85 16.89
CA CYS A 157 -3.56 -14.51 16.48
C CYS A 157 -5.04 -14.18 16.71
N ARG A 158 -5.72 -14.81 17.67
CA ARG A 158 -7.18 -14.66 17.85
C ARG A 158 -7.59 -13.24 18.23
N ALA A 159 -6.78 -12.53 19.01
CA ALA A 159 -7.11 -11.20 19.49
C ALA A 159 -7.11 -10.12 18.38
N VAL A 160 -6.45 -10.37 17.25
CA VAL A 160 -6.31 -9.42 16.12
C VAL A 160 -6.85 -9.98 14.80
N LYS A 161 -7.67 -11.03 14.86
CA LYS A 161 -8.26 -11.73 13.69
C LYS A 161 -9.63 -11.20 13.31
#